data_AF-A0A2M8TQ04-F1
#
_entry.id   AF-A0A2M8TQ04-F1
#
_cell.length_a   1.000
_cell.length_b   1.000
_cell.length_c   1.000
_cell.angle_alpha   90.00
_cell.angle_beta   90.00
_cell.angle_gamma   90.00
#
_symmetry.space_group_name_H-M   'P 1'
#
loop_
_entity.id
_entity.type
_entity.pdbx_description
1 polymer ?
#
loop_
_entity_poly.entity_id
_entity_poly.type
_entity_poly.pdbx_seq_one_letter_code
_entity_poly.pdbx_strand_id
1 'polypeptide(L)'
;MTKPIALKRIIAWLKRLSFRTGVTVLAMCIPFYIISFAQFALPLSAATKGILWAVFFGLAKAFQYSGLTILGVEGYKRLKAKLKQSRT
;
A
#
# COMPACT_ATOMS: atom_id res chain seq x y z
N MET A 1 12.82 14.68 24.56
CA MET A 1 13.03 14.27 23.15
C MET A 1 12.35 15.26 22.21
N THR A 2 13.10 16.23 21.68
CA THR A 2 12.63 17.15 20.64
C THR A 2 12.47 16.37 19.33
N LYS A 3 11.23 16.22 18.84
CA LYS A 3 10.98 15.56 17.55
C LYS A 3 11.66 16.38 16.44
N PRO A 4 12.44 15.74 15.54
CA PRO A 4 13.19 16.45 14.52
C PRO A 4 12.24 17.24 13.61
N ILE A 5 12.67 18.44 13.19
CA ILE A 5 11.87 19.40 12.41
C ILE A 5 11.33 18.74 11.12
N ALA A 6 12.12 17.88 10.49
CA ALA A 6 11.72 17.10 9.32
C ALA A 6 10.52 16.18 9.59
N LEU A 7 10.49 15.48 10.72
CA LEU A 7 9.38 14.58 11.08
C LEU A 7 8.07 15.34 11.27
N LYS A 8 8.12 16.54 11.88
CA LYS A 8 6.92 17.39 12.04
C LYS A 8 6.35 17.81 10.67
N ARG A 9 7.21 18.15 9.71
CA ARG A 9 6.81 18.50 8.34
C ARG A 9 6.15 17.32 7.62
N ILE A 10 6.74 16.13 7.70
CA ILE A 10 6.20 14.92 7.07
C ILE A 10 4.82 14.58 7.64
N ILE A 11 4.64 14.66 8.96
CA ILE A 11 3.34 14.39 9.59
C ILE A 11 2.29 15.43 9.19
N ALA A 12 2.66 16.72 9.12
CA ALA A 12 1.75 17.77 8.68
C ALA A 12 1.31 17.60 7.21
N TRP A 13 2.24 17.16 6.35
CA TRP A 13 1.95 16.82 4.96
C TRP A 13 1.05 15.58 4.85
N LEU A 14 1.35 14.50 5.60
CA LEU A 14 0.52 13.30 5.64
C LEU A 14 -0.92 13.60 6.11
N LYS A 15 -1.09 14.49 7.09
CA LYS A 15 -2.42 14.93 7.55
C LYS A 15 -3.22 15.71 6.50
N ARG A 16 -2.58 16.28 5.48
CA ARG A 16 -3.27 16.92 4.34
C ARG A 16 -3.78 15.90 3.33
N LEU A 17 -3.26 14.68 3.30
CA LEU A 17 -3.76 13.65 2.40
C LEU A 17 -5.13 13.15 2.84
N SER A 18 -6.04 13.03 1.87
CA SER A 18 -7.41 12.58 2.13
C SER A 18 -7.43 11.09 2.45
N PHE A 19 -8.39 10.70 3.30
CA PHE A 19 -8.74 9.30 3.53
C PHE A 19 -8.95 8.53 2.22
N ARG A 20 -9.56 9.17 1.21
CA ARG A 20 -9.78 8.57 -0.11
C ARG A 20 -8.45 8.19 -0.79
N THR A 21 -7.46 9.07 -0.74
CA THR A 21 -6.12 8.81 -1.31
C THR A 21 -5.48 7.59 -0.65
N GLY A 22 -5.54 7.49 0.69
CA GLY A 22 -5.02 6.33 1.40
C GLY A 22 -5.70 5.02 0.99
N VAL A 23 -7.04 5.03 0.83
CA VAL A 23 -7.79 3.85 0.35
C VAL A 23 -7.41 3.49 -1.08
N THR A 24 -7.31 4.46 -2.00
CA THR A 24 -6.94 4.20 -3.41
C THR A 24 -5.53 3.63 -3.54
N VAL A 25 -4.56 4.22 -2.84
CA VAL A 25 -3.16 3.74 -2.80
C VAL A 25 -3.12 2.32 -2.22
N LEU A 26 -3.86 2.05 -1.14
CA LEU A 26 -3.94 0.71 -0.56
C LEU A 26 -4.62 -0.29 -1.51
N ALA A 27 -5.65 0.13 -2.25
CA ALA A 27 -6.32 -0.72 -3.24
C ALA A 27 -5.41 -1.10 -4.40
N MET A 28 -4.51 -0.20 -4.85
CA MET A 28 -3.52 -0.50 -5.88
C MET A 28 -2.51 -1.58 -5.47
N CYS A 29 -2.30 -1.83 -4.17
CA CYS A 29 -1.51 -2.97 -3.72
C CYS A 29 -2.01 -4.30 -4.29
N ILE A 30 -3.33 -4.46 -4.46
CA ILE A 30 -3.96 -5.72 -4.86
C ILE A 30 -3.56 -6.13 -6.29
N PRO A 31 -3.75 -5.30 -7.34
CA PRO A 31 -3.33 -5.69 -8.69
C PRO A 31 -1.82 -5.92 -8.79
N PHE A 32 -0.98 -5.10 -8.15
CA PHE A 32 0.47 -5.32 -8.15
C PHE A 32 0.86 -6.64 -7.48
N TYR A 33 0.18 -7.00 -6.38
CA TYR A 33 0.39 -8.30 -5.74
C TYR A 33 -0.01 -9.45 -6.66
N ILE A 34 -1.17 -9.37 -7.34
CA ILE A 34 -1.60 -10.42 -8.28
C ILE A 34 -0.63 -10.56 -9.45
N ILE A 35 -0.22 -9.44 -10.07
CA ILE A 35 0.76 -9.43 -11.16
C ILE A 35 2.12 -9.98 -10.71
N SER A 36 2.51 -9.77 -9.45
CA SER A 36 3.72 -10.36 -8.89
C SER A 36 3.72 -11.89 -8.97
N PHE A 37 2.55 -12.55 -8.90
CA PHE A 37 2.44 -14.00 -9.03
C PHE A 37 2.06 -14.48 -10.43
N ALA A 38 1.35 -13.67 -11.22
CA ALA A 38 0.90 -14.05 -12.57
C ALA A 38 2.06 -14.46 -13.50
N GLN A 39 3.21 -13.83 -13.34
CA GLN A 39 4.45 -14.13 -14.05
C GLN A 39 5.01 -15.54 -13.82
N PHE A 40 4.63 -16.25 -12.76
CA PHE A 40 5.00 -17.67 -12.59
C PHE A 40 4.29 -18.58 -13.61
N ALA A 41 3.12 -18.18 -14.11
CA ALA A 41 2.38 -18.91 -15.14
C ALA A 41 2.91 -18.65 -16.56
N LEU A 42 3.77 -17.64 -16.75
CA LEU A 42 4.35 -17.33 -18.05
C LEU A 42 5.58 -18.21 -18.34
N PRO A 43 5.80 -18.62 -19.60
CA PRO A 43 6.99 -19.38 -20.01
C PRO A 43 8.21 -18.45 -20.18
N LEU A 44 8.63 -17.80 -19.10
CA LEU A 44 9.80 -16.91 -19.06
C LEU A 44 11.01 -17.59 -18.38
N SER A 45 12.20 -17.08 -18.65
CA SER A 45 13.42 -17.50 -17.95
C SER A 45 13.31 -17.25 -16.44
N ALA A 46 13.99 -18.07 -15.63
CA ALA A 46 13.99 -17.93 -14.18
C ALA A 46 14.52 -16.56 -13.71
N ALA A 47 15.54 -16.03 -14.40
CA ALA A 47 16.08 -14.70 -14.10
C ALA A 47 15.05 -13.58 -14.36
N THR A 48 14.36 -13.62 -15.51
CA THR A 48 13.33 -12.64 -15.84
C THR A 48 12.16 -12.69 -14.85
N LYS A 49 11.72 -13.89 -14.46
CA LYS A 49 10.69 -14.09 -13.43
C LYS A 49 11.13 -13.50 -12.08
N GLY A 50 12.38 -13.73 -11.67
CA GLY A 50 12.91 -13.18 -10.43
C GLY A 50 12.88 -11.65 -10.40
N ILE A 51 13.29 -11.01 -11.49
CA ILE A 51 13.31 -9.54 -11.60
C ILE A 51 11.89 -8.97 -11.58
N LEU A 52 11.00 -9.48 -12.42
CA LEU A 52 9.62 -9.02 -12.48
C LEU A 52 8.91 -9.26 -11.14
N TRP A 53 9.22 -10.35 -10.44
CA TRP A 53 8.63 -10.67 -9.15
C TRP A 53 9.09 -9.67 -8.11
N ALA A 54 10.41 -9.43 -8.02
CA ALA A 54 10.98 -8.47 -7.08
C ALA A 54 10.42 -7.05 -7.30
N VAL A 55 10.29 -6.60 -8.55
CA VAL A 55 9.74 -5.28 -8.88
C VAL A 55 8.27 -5.18 -8.50
N PHE A 56 7.42 -6.11 -8.97
CA PHE A 56 5.98 -6.02 -8.72
C PHE A 56 5.62 -6.30 -7.26
N PHE A 57 6.30 -7.23 -6.60
CA PHE A 57 6.13 -7.49 -5.18
C PHE A 57 6.61 -6.32 -4.33
N GLY A 58 7.76 -5.72 -4.68
CA GLY A 58 8.27 -4.52 -4.04
C GLY A 58 7.30 -3.34 -4.16
N LEU A 59 6.74 -3.12 -5.36
CA LEU A 59 5.70 -2.10 -5.60
C LEU A 59 4.45 -2.39 -4.77
N ALA A 60 3.96 -3.63 -4.74
CA ALA A 60 2.82 -4.00 -3.92
C ALA A 60 3.03 -3.65 -2.44
N LYS A 61 4.22 -3.95 -1.90
CA LYS A 61 4.59 -3.60 -0.51
C LYS A 61 4.72 -2.11 -0.29
N ALA A 62 5.27 -1.36 -1.26
CA ALA A 62 5.31 0.10 -1.19
C ALA A 62 3.90 0.68 -1.11
N PHE A 63 2.98 0.27 -2.00
CA PHE A 63 1.57 0.69 -1.96
C PHE A 63 0.88 0.28 -0.64
N GLN A 64 1.13 -0.93 -0.14
CA GLN A 64 0.59 -1.41 1.14
C GLN A 64 1.00 -0.51 2.31
N TYR A 65 2.30 -0.29 2.49
CA TYR A 65 2.81 0.48 3.62
C TYR A 65 2.53 1.97 3.48
N SER A 66 2.65 2.54 2.28
CA SER A 66 2.29 3.94 2.03
C SER A 66 0.80 4.19 2.25
N GLY A 67 -0.08 3.32 1.74
CA GLY A 67 -1.52 3.42 1.94
C GLY A 67 -1.91 3.34 3.42
N LEU A 68 -1.34 2.40 4.17
CA LEU A 68 -1.53 2.30 5.62
C LEU A 68 -0.98 3.51 6.37
N THR A 69 0.16 4.06 5.95
CA THR A 69 0.75 5.27 6.55
C THR A 69 -0.13 6.49 6.34
N ILE A 70 -0.74 6.64 5.16
CA ILE A 70 -1.67 7.73 4.86
C ILE A 70 -2.99 7.58 5.64
N LEU A 71 -3.53 6.35 5.71
CA LEU A 71 -4.76 6.09 6.47
C LEU A 71 -4.55 6.25 7.97
N GLY A 72 -3.39 5.86 8.47
CA GLY A 72 -3.12 5.74 9.90
C GLY A 72 -4.06 4.77 10.62
N VAL A 73 -3.96 4.73 11.94
CA VAL A 73 -4.75 3.83 12.79
C VAL A 73 -6.25 4.13 12.67
N GLU A 74 -6.63 5.40 12.67
CA GLU A 74 -8.04 5.83 12.60
C GLU A 74 -8.66 5.57 11.22
N GLY A 75 -7.91 5.80 10.13
CA GLY A 75 -8.36 5.43 8.80
C GLY A 75 -8.53 3.92 8.64
N TYR A 76 -7.59 3.13 9.16
CA TYR A 76 -7.72 1.67 9.15
C TYR A 76 -8.95 1.18 9.92
N LYS A 77 -9.22 1.71 11.11
CA LYS A 77 -10.45 1.39 11.89
C LYS A 77 -11.71 1.71 11.09
N ARG A 78 -11.78 2.89 10.47
CA ARG A 78 -12.93 3.32 9.65
C ARG A 78 -13.13 2.43 8.43
N LEU A 79 -12.05 2.06 7.74
CA LEU A 79 -12.09 1.13 6.61
C LEU A 79 -12.58 -0.25 7.05
N LYS A 80 -12.03 -0.79 8.15
CA LYS A 80 -12.43 -2.09 8.72
C LYS A 80 -13.90 -2.10 9.15
N ALA A 81 -14.37 -1.03 9.79
CA ALA A 81 -15.77 -0.88 10.18
C ALA A 81 -16.69 -0.91 8.95
N LYS A 82 -16.37 -0.13 7.91
CA LYS A 82 -17.13 -0.13 6.64
C LYS A 82 -17.16 -1.50 5.96
N LEU A 83 -16.02 -2.18 5.88
CA LEU A 83 -15.93 -3.52 5.30
C LEU A 83 -16.73 -4.56 6.10
N LYS A 84 -16.79 -4.43 7.43
CA LYS A 84 -17.61 -5.29 8.28
C LYS A 84 -19.10 -5.03 8.08
N GLN A 85 -19.49 -3.76 7.94
CA GLN A 85 -20.89 -3.34 7.79
C GLN A 85 -21.48 -3.72 6.43
N SER A 86 -20.68 -3.77 5.36
CA SER A 86 -21.12 -4.30 4.05
C SER A 86 -21.24 -5.83 3.99
N ARG A 87 -20.85 -6.55 5.04
CA ARG A 87 -20.88 -8.04 5.10
C ARG A 87 -22.07 -8.60 5.89
N THR A 88 -22.89 -7.73 6.47
CA THR A 88 -24.15 -8.00 7.18
C THR A 88 -25.28 -7.34 6.44
#